data_AF-A0A511X6F9-F1
#
_entry.id   AF-A0A511X6F9-F1
#
_cell.length_a   1.000
_cell.length_b   1.000
_cell.length_c   1.000
_cell.angle_alpha   90.00
_cell.angle_beta   90.00
_cell.angle_gamma   90.00
#
_symmetry.space_group_name_H-M   'P 1'
#
loop_
_entity.id
_entity.type
_entity.pdbx_description
1 polymer ?
#
loop_
_entity_poly.entity_id
_entity_poly.type
_entity_poly.pdbx_seq_one_letter_code
_entity_poly.pdbx_strand_id
1 'polypeptide(L)' 'MRDNWRAALAQRITMRVIIIVIGLVTMGLAARFAIAAPDVMPGEAMGMVVLVVVGALLLLGAIWVGL' A
#
# COMPACT_ATOMS: atom_id res chain seq x y z
N MET A 1 23.01 -7.02 -25.23
CA MET A 1 21.71 -7.66 -24.87
C MET A 1 21.52 -7.84 -23.37
N ARG A 2 22.53 -8.26 -22.59
CA ARG A 2 22.40 -8.43 -21.12
C ARG A 2 22.16 -7.14 -20.32
N ASP A 3 22.69 -6.01 -20.79
CA ASP A 3 22.54 -4.72 -20.07
C ASP A 3 21.10 -4.18 -20.16
N ASN A 4 20.44 -4.36 -21.31
CA ASN A 4 19.03 -3.97 -21.49
C ASN A 4 18.10 -4.79 -20.58
N TRP A 5 18.40 -6.07 -20.35
CA TRP A 5 17.63 -6.92 -19.44
C TRP A 5 17.78 -6.47 -17.98
N ARG A 6 19.00 -6.15 -17.55
CA ARG A 6 19.26 -5.64 -16.20
C ARG A 6 18.56 -4.29 -15.96
N ALA A 7 18.58 -3.40 -16.94
CA ALA A 7 17.88 -2.13 -16.88
C ALA A 7 16.35 -2.32 -16.79
N ALA A 8 15.78 -3.21 -17.61
CA ALA A 8 14.35 -3.53 -17.57
C ALA A 8 13.92 -4.16 -16.24
N LEU A 9 14.75 -5.03 -15.66
CA LEU A 9 14.49 -5.64 -14.36
C LEU A 9 14.56 -4.60 -13.23
N ALA A 10 15.59 -3.74 -13.25
CA ALA A 10 15.72 -2.64 -12.29
C ALA A 10 14.52 -1.69 -12.36
N GLN A 11 14.09 -1.31 -13.57
CA GLN A 11 12.93 -0.44 -13.76
C GLN A 11 11.62 -1.05 -13.23
N ARG A 12 11.41 -2.36 -13.44
CA ARG A 12 10.25 -3.07 -12.86
C ARG A 12 10.30 -3.08 -11.33
N ILE A 13 11.46 -3.34 -10.74
CA ILE A 13 11.62 -3.33 -9.28
C ILE A 13 11.39 -1.92 -8.73
N THR A 14 11.99 -0.90 -9.34
CA THR A 14 11.85 0.51 -8.92
C THR A 14 10.40 0.97 -8.96
N MET A 15 9.65 0.68 -10.03
CA MET A 15 8.21 1.01 -10.09
C MET A 15 7.42 0.35 -8.96
N ARG A 16 7.70 -0.92 -8.64
CA ARG A 16 7.03 -1.62 -7.53
C ARG A 16 7.32 -0.94 -6.20
N VAL A 17 8.58 -0.62 -5.94
CA VAL A 17 8.97 0.08 -4.70
C VAL A 17 8.26 1.43 -4.61
N ILE A 18 8.17 2.19 -5.69
CA ILE A 18 7.45 3.47 -5.73
C ILE A 18 5.97 3.27 -5.38
N ILE A 19 5.30 2.29 -5.99
CA ILE A 19 3.87 2.00 -5.73
C ILE A 19 3.67 1.57 -4.27
N ILE A 20 4.56 0.74 -3.72
CA ILE A 20 4.52 0.30 -2.32
C ILE A 20 4.66 1.51 -1.39
N VAL A 21 5.63 2.39 -1.64
CA VAL A 21 5.86 3.60 -0.82
C VAL A 21 4.65 4.52 -0.88
N ILE A 22 4.10 4.77 -2.07
CA ILE A 22 2.87 5.57 -2.22
C ILE A 22 1.74 4.94 -1.41
N GLY A 23 1.49 3.64 -1.59
CA GLY A 23 0.45 2.92 -0.86
C GLY A 23 0.59 3.06 0.66
N LEU A 24 1.80 2.88 1.20
CA LEU A 24 2.08 3.04 2.63
C LEU A 24 1.83 4.47 3.13
N VAL A 25 2.21 5.49 2.35
CA VAL A 25 1.95 6.90 2.69
C VAL A 25 0.45 7.17 2.74
N THR A 26 -0.31 6.70 1.75
CA THR A 26 -1.77 6.88 1.70
C THR A 26 -2.47 6.15 2.85
N MET A 27 -2.00 4.95 3.21
CA MET A 27 -2.48 4.24 4.40
C MET A 27 -2.18 4.98 5.69
N GLY A 28 -0.98 5.52 5.84
CA GLY A 28 -0.61 6.33 7.01
C GLY A 28 -1.51 7.56 7.15
N LEU A 29 -1.82 8.23 6.04
CA LEU A 29 -2.80 9.31 5.98
C LEU A 29 -4.21 8.84 6.40
N ALA A 30 -4.69 7.74 5.83
CA ALA A 30 -6.01 7.18 6.15
C ALA A 30 -6.12 6.75 7.63
N ALA A 31 -5.07 6.13 8.18
CA ALA A 31 -5.00 5.80 9.61
C ALA A 31 -5.03 7.05 10.48
N ARG A 32 -4.36 8.13 10.07
CA ARG A 32 -4.42 9.42 10.77
C ARG A 32 -5.82 10.02 10.76
N PHE A 33 -6.56 9.92 9.65
CA PHE A 33 -7.97 10.32 9.59
C PHE A 33 -8.86 9.50 10.52
N ALA A 34 -8.66 8.17 10.57
CA ALA A 34 -9.43 7.30 11.45
C ALA A 34 -9.18 7.59 12.95
N ILE A 35 -7.96 7.98 13.31
CA ILE A 35 -7.60 8.32 14.70
C ILE A 35 -8.04 9.75 15.07
N ALA A 36 -8.03 10.69 14.11
CA ALA A 36 -8.37 12.09 14.36
C ALA A 36 -9.88 12.36 14.43
N ALA A 37 -10.73 11.41 14.04
CA ALA A 37 -12.19 11.50 14.13
C ALA A 37 -12.82 10.41 15.04
N PRO A 38 -12.39 10.26 16.31
CA PRO A 38 -12.91 9.22 17.20
C PRO A 38 -14.31 9.56 17.74
N ASP A 39 -14.69 10.84 17.72
CA ASP A 39 -15.90 11.34 18.38
C ASP A 39 -17.20 11.10 17.58
N VAL A 40 -17.09 10.67 16.31
CA VAL A 40 -18.24 10.56 15.41
C VAL A 40 -18.73 9.13 15.20
N MET A 41 -17.87 8.10 15.31
CA MET A 41 -18.24 6.68 15.10
C MET A 41 -17.11 5.70 15.50
N PRO A 42 -16.88 5.46 16.81
CA PRO A 42 -15.74 4.68 17.30
C PRO A 42 -15.74 3.19 16.88
N GLY A 43 -16.92 2.60 16.68
CA GLY A 43 -17.07 1.20 16.23
C GLY A 43 -16.81 1.00 14.73
N GLU A 44 -17.25 1.95 13.89
CA GLU A 44 -17.03 1.87 12.44
C GLU A 44 -15.61 2.26 12.04
N ALA A 45 -14.99 3.20 12.77
CA ALA A 45 -13.61 3.62 12.53
C ALA A 45 -12.62 2.45 12.71
N MET A 46 -12.78 1.63 13.76
CA MET A 46 -11.94 0.43 13.92
C MET A 46 -12.15 -0.58 12.80
N GLY A 47 -13.40 -0.81 12.37
CA GLY A 47 -13.70 -1.69 11.24
C GLY A 47 -13.07 -1.22 9.93
N MET A 48 -13.11 0.09 9.65
CA MET A 48 -12.46 0.68 8.48
C MET A 48 -10.95 0.57 8.53
N VAL A 49 -10.31 0.79 9.69
CA VAL A 49 -8.85 0.65 9.84
C VAL A 49 -8.42 -0.79 9.55
N VAL A 50 -9.13 -1.78 10.10
CA VAL A 50 -8.83 -3.20 9.84
C VAL A 50 -9.00 -3.53 8.36
N LEU A 51 -10.08 -3.08 7.71
CA LEU A 51 -10.30 -3.29 6.28
C LEU A 51 -9.22 -2.64 5.42
N VAL A 52 -8.79 -1.42 5.75
CA VAL A 52 -7.71 -0.72 5.04
C VAL A 52 -6.40 -1.47 5.19
N VAL A 53 -6.06 -1.90 6.41
CA VAL A 53 -4.83 -2.67 6.69
C VAL A 53 -4.82 -4.00 5.93
N VAL A 54 -5.90 -4.77 6.02
CA VAL A 54 -6.02 -6.06 5.32
C VAL A 54 -6.01 -5.86 3.80
N GLY A 55 -6.77 -4.90 3.28
CA GLY A 55 -6.83 -4.61 1.85
C GLY A 55 -5.48 -4.20 1.27
N ALA A 56 -4.69 -3.43 2.02
CA ALA A 56 -3.36 -3.07 1.57
C ALA A 56 -2.36 -4.22 1.63
N LEU A 57 -2.42 -5.09 2.64
CA LEU A 57 -1.59 -6.30 2.69
C LEU A 57 -1.89 -7.21 1.48
N LEU A 58 -3.16 -7.35 1.12
CA LEU A 58 -3.58 -8.10 -0.06
C LEU A 58 -3.10 -7.43 -1.36
N LEU A 59 -3.19 -6.10 -1.48
CA LEU A 59 -2.67 -5.34 -2.63
C LEU A 59 -1.16 -5.45 -2.77
N LEU A 60 -0.41 -5.32 -1.68
CA LEU A 60 1.04 -5.50 -1.66
C LEU A 60 1.42 -6.92 -2.07
N GLY A 61 0.70 -7.92 -1.58
CA GLY A 61 0.84 -9.31 -2.00
C GLY A 61 0.54 -9.51 -3.49
N ALA A 62 -0.54 -8.92 -4.02
CA ALA A 62 -0.92 -9.03 -5.42
C ALA A 62 0.09 -8.36 -6.37
N ILE A 63 0.64 -7.19 -6.00
CA ILE A 63 1.72 -6.51 -6.73
C ILE A 63 2.98 -7.38 -6.79
N TRP A 64 3.18 -8.23 -5.78
CA TRP A 64 4.31 -9.13 -5.70
C TRP A 64 4.10 -10.44 -6.45
N VAL A 65 2.90 -11.04 -6.36
CA VAL A 65 2.55 -12.35 -6.94
C VAL A 65 2.12 -12.28 -8.40
N GLY A 66 1.58 -11.15 -8.88
CA GLY A 66 1.09 -10.96 -10.25
C GLY A 66 2.18 -10.88 -11.34
N LEU A 67 3.37 -11.44 -11.09
CA LEU A 67 4.51 -11.45 -12.00
C LEU A 67 5.12 -12.83 -12.17
#